data_AF-A0A8T4XF48-F1
#
_entry.id   AF-A0A8T4XF48-F1
#
_cell.length_a   1.000
_cell.length_b   1.000
_cell.length_c   1.000
_cell.angle_alpha   90.00
_cell.angle_beta   90.00
_cell.angle_gamma   90.00
#
_symmetry.space_group_name_H-M   'P 1'
#
loop_
_entity.id
_entity.type
_entity.pdbx_description
1 polymer ?
#
loop_
_entity_poly.entity_id
_entity_poly.type
_entity_poly.pdbx_seq_one_letter_code
_entity_poly.pdbx_strand_id
1 'polypeptide(L)'
;HSGLRLMTLGNYTGTDGLRVRDFPEMRIENGEVIFDKIPTMVIVRPELSKAGHQYFTFLSEEGCEYLKDYLEERIKGGEKLTPNSPVIRPKVAPKPFIRTVNIGEIFVSTMISTAFTTDNIEDTIEVDLSAIPGKSRPAEAIRDVLAWGKEHADWKDT
;
A
#
# COMPACT_ATOMS: atom_id res chain seq x y z
N HIS A 1 -9.20 -4.37 -2.07
CA HIS A 1 -8.23 -4.89 -3.05
C HIS A 1 -8.63 -4.52 -4.48
N SER A 2 -7.68 -4.15 -5.36
CA SER A 2 -7.93 -3.71 -6.75
C SER A 2 -7.14 -4.46 -7.83
N GLY A 3 -6.28 -5.42 -7.45
CA GLY A 3 -5.52 -6.26 -8.39
C GLY A 3 -4.42 -5.51 -9.17
N LEU A 4 -3.98 -4.34 -8.69
CA LEU A 4 -3.01 -3.51 -9.40
C LEU A 4 -1.58 -4.04 -9.29
N ARG A 5 -0.82 -3.91 -10.39
CA ARG A 5 0.62 -4.16 -10.38
C ARG A 5 1.30 -3.08 -9.54
N LEU A 6 2.35 -3.44 -8.81
CA LEU A 6 3.16 -2.49 -8.03
C LEU A 6 3.64 -1.27 -8.85
N MET A 7 3.97 -1.47 -10.13
CA MET A 7 4.41 -0.39 -11.02
C MET A 7 3.35 0.69 -11.25
N THR A 8 2.07 0.34 -11.07
CA THR A 8 0.95 1.30 -11.17
C THR A 8 0.97 2.26 -9.98
N LEU A 9 1.38 1.80 -8.80
CA LEU A 9 1.53 2.65 -7.60
C LEU A 9 2.72 3.59 -7.73
N GLY A 10 3.79 3.15 -8.37
CA GLY A 10 4.88 4.01 -8.80
C GLY A 10 5.91 3.27 -9.66
N ASN A 11 6.40 3.95 -10.69
CA ASN A 11 7.27 3.37 -11.71
C ASN A 11 8.71 3.14 -11.21
N TYR A 12 9.54 2.48 -12.02
CA TYR A 12 10.92 2.14 -11.61
C TYR A 12 11.82 3.35 -11.34
N THR A 13 11.52 4.51 -11.94
CA THR A 13 12.30 5.74 -11.80
C THR A 13 11.79 6.66 -10.69
N GLY A 14 10.63 6.37 -10.11
CA GLY A 14 9.96 7.20 -9.09
C GLY A 14 9.48 8.54 -9.64
N THR A 15 9.17 8.61 -10.94
CA THR A 15 8.76 9.84 -11.65
C THR A 15 7.29 9.87 -12.00
N ASP A 16 6.61 8.73 -11.96
CA ASP A 16 5.16 8.64 -12.15
C ASP A 16 4.56 7.48 -11.36
N GLY A 17 3.24 7.53 -11.13
CA GLY A 17 2.45 6.55 -10.40
C GLY A 17 0.98 6.99 -10.34
N LEU A 18 0.15 6.26 -9.61
CA LEU A 18 -1.23 6.69 -9.37
C LEU A 18 -1.28 8.04 -8.64
N ARG A 19 -2.22 8.86 -9.06
CA ARG A 19 -2.48 10.19 -8.54
C ARG A 19 -3.90 10.29 -8.01
N VAL A 20 -4.15 11.28 -7.16
CA VAL A 20 -5.49 11.56 -6.61
C VAL A 20 -6.55 11.65 -7.71
N ARG A 21 -6.25 12.31 -8.83
CA ARG A 21 -7.16 12.43 -9.99
C ARG A 21 -7.53 11.10 -10.66
N ASP A 22 -6.76 10.05 -10.43
CA ASP A 22 -7.00 8.74 -11.03
C ASP A 22 -8.17 8.01 -10.32
N PHE A 23 -8.72 8.60 -9.25
CA PHE A 23 -9.91 8.18 -8.52
C PHE A 23 -11.05 9.20 -8.78
N PRO A 24 -11.83 9.07 -9.86
CA PRO A 24 -12.81 10.09 -10.27
C PRO A 24 -13.96 10.28 -9.27
N GLU A 25 -14.17 9.33 -8.38
CA GLU A 25 -15.22 9.34 -7.35
C GLU A 25 -14.69 9.70 -5.96
N MET A 26 -13.41 10.10 -5.87
CA MET A 26 -12.77 10.54 -4.62
C MET A 26 -12.68 12.07 -4.59
N ARG A 27 -13.17 12.67 -3.50
CA ARG A 27 -13.06 14.11 -3.22
C ARG A 27 -12.33 14.34 -1.90
N ILE A 28 -11.71 15.51 -1.79
CA ILE A 28 -11.08 15.98 -0.56
C ILE A 28 -11.76 17.28 -0.16
N GLU A 29 -12.48 17.26 0.95
CA GLU A 29 -13.29 18.39 1.43
C GLU A 29 -12.96 18.62 2.91
N ASN A 30 -12.62 19.87 3.28
CA ASN A 30 -12.28 20.24 4.67
C ASN A 30 -11.24 19.35 5.36
N GLY A 31 -10.34 18.74 4.58
CA GLY A 31 -9.30 17.84 5.06
C GLY A 31 -9.74 16.39 5.29
N GLU A 32 -10.96 16.03 4.89
CA GLU A 32 -11.49 14.68 4.88
C GLU A 32 -11.50 14.11 3.45
N VAL A 33 -11.21 12.81 3.31
CA VAL A 33 -11.30 12.11 2.04
C VAL A 33 -12.64 11.38 1.95
N ILE A 34 -13.40 11.67 0.90
CA ILE A 34 -14.76 11.17 0.68
C ILE A 34 -14.80 10.40 -0.64
N PHE A 35 -15.42 9.22 -0.62
CA PHE A 35 -15.70 8.43 -1.82
C PHE A 35 -17.20 8.45 -2.11
N ASP A 36 -17.60 8.94 -3.28
CA ASP A 36 -19.01 9.01 -3.69
C ASP A 36 -19.63 7.64 -3.98
N LYS A 37 -18.78 6.66 -4.33
CA LYS A 37 -19.19 5.30 -4.66
C LYS A 37 -18.19 4.29 -4.11
N ILE A 38 -18.72 3.18 -3.62
CA ILE A 38 -17.97 2.03 -3.15
C ILE A 38 -18.57 0.77 -3.81
N PRO A 39 -17.75 -0.07 -4.47
CA PRO A 39 -16.31 0.08 -4.68
C PRO A 39 -15.99 1.24 -5.63
N THR A 40 -14.90 1.98 -5.37
CA THR A 40 -14.57 3.19 -6.15
C THR A 40 -13.79 2.85 -7.41
N MET A 41 -14.04 3.55 -8.51
CA MET A 41 -13.31 3.40 -9.75
C MET A 41 -11.85 3.90 -9.63
N VAL A 42 -10.92 3.16 -10.22
CA VAL A 42 -9.51 3.55 -10.37
C VAL A 42 -9.14 3.53 -11.85
N ILE A 43 -8.74 4.67 -12.40
CA ILE A 43 -8.30 4.81 -13.78
C ILE A 43 -6.79 4.57 -13.86
N VAL A 44 -6.38 3.53 -14.57
CA VAL A 44 -4.97 3.26 -14.84
C VAL A 44 -4.60 3.87 -16.19
N ARG A 45 -3.80 4.93 -16.15
CA ARG A 45 -3.32 5.65 -17.35
C ARG A 45 -2.43 4.77 -18.24
N PRO A 46 -2.35 5.03 -19.56
CA PRO A 46 -1.53 4.24 -20.48
C PRO A 46 -0.06 4.09 -20.05
N GLU A 47 0.53 5.12 -19.44
CA GLU A 47 1.94 5.11 -19.01
C GLU A 47 2.20 4.15 -17.84
N LEU A 48 1.15 3.81 -17.08
CA LEU A 48 1.20 2.89 -15.94
C LEU A 48 0.72 1.47 -16.31
N SER A 49 0.19 1.32 -17.53
CA SER A 49 -0.33 0.05 -18.05
C SER A 49 0.77 -0.75 -18.73
N LYS A 50 0.90 -2.03 -18.39
CA LYS A 50 1.84 -2.93 -19.06
C LYS A 50 1.59 -3.02 -20.57
N ALA A 51 0.33 -2.94 -20.97
CA ALA A 51 -0.09 -3.08 -22.37
C ALA A 51 -0.23 -1.73 -23.08
N GLY A 52 0.15 -0.62 -22.44
CA GLY A 52 0.18 0.72 -23.05
C GLY A 52 -1.19 1.31 -23.37
N HIS A 53 -2.29 0.76 -22.84
CA HIS A 53 -3.63 1.31 -22.99
C HIS A 53 -4.26 1.59 -21.63
N GLN A 54 -5.12 2.61 -21.60
CA GLN A 54 -5.89 2.94 -20.41
C GLN A 54 -6.89 1.82 -20.11
N TYR A 55 -7.03 1.50 -18.84
CA TYR A 55 -8.11 0.66 -18.34
C TYR A 55 -8.56 1.16 -16.97
N PHE A 56 -9.68 0.64 -16.48
CA PHE A 56 -10.13 0.90 -15.12
C PHE A 56 -10.22 -0.40 -14.34
N THR A 57 -10.10 -0.28 -13.03
CA THR A 57 -10.42 -1.33 -12.06
C THR A 57 -11.22 -0.69 -10.92
N PHE A 58 -11.53 -1.46 -9.89
CA PHE A 58 -12.23 -0.98 -8.71
C PHE A 58 -11.39 -1.21 -7.45
N LEU A 59 -11.45 -0.27 -6.51
CA LEU A 59 -10.92 -0.42 -5.17
C LEU A 59 -12.09 -0.71 -4.22
N SER A 60 -12.03 -1.87 -3.56
CA SER A 60 -13.05 -2.28 -2.58
C SER A 60 -13.14 -1.33 -1.40
N GLU A 61 -14.23 -1.43 -0.63
CA GLU A 61 -14.48 -0.69 0.60
C GLU A 61 -13.28 -0.65 1.56
N GLU A 62 -12.77 -1.82 1.96
CA GLU A 62 -11.56 -1.95 2.80
C GLU A 62 -10.35 -1.18 2.22
N GLY A 63 -10.19 -1.19 0.89
CA GLY A 63 -9.12 -0.45 0.24
C GLY A 63 -9.34 1.07 0.28
N CYS A 64 -10.60 1.51 0.16
CA CYS A 64 -10.99 2.91 0.32
C CYS A 64 -10.71 3.39 1.75
N GLU A 65 -11.01 2.57 2.76
CA GLU A 65 -10.73 2.88 4.17
C GLU A 65 -9.23 3.10 4.41
N TYR A 66 -8.37 2.18 3.96
CA TYR A 66 -6.91 2.36 4.10
C TYR A 66 -6.39 3.57 3.34
N LEU A 67 -6.90 3.80 2.14
CA LEU A 67 -6.50 4.96 1.36
C LEU A 67 -6.96 6.27 2.02
N LYS A 68 -8.18 6.29 2.56
CA LYS A 68 -8.73 7.42 3.33
C LYS A 68 -7.82 7.73 4.51
N ASP A 69 -7.60 6.76 5.40
CA ASP A 69 -6.79 6.93 6.60
C ASP A 69 -5.38 7.48 6.27
N TYR A 70 -4.73 6.90 5.25
CA TYR A 70 -3.40 7.32 4.83
C TYR A 70 -3.35 8.75 4.26
N LEU A 71 -4.31 9.11 3.39
CA LEU A 71 -4.35 10.45 2.81
C LEU A 71 -4.73 11.51 3.84
N GLU A 72 -5.61 11.19 4.78
CA GLU A 72 -5.96 12.08 5.88
C GLU A 72 -4.82 12.27 6.88
N GLU A 73 -4.03 11.22 7.16
CA GLU A 73 -2.80 11.36 7.94
C GLU A 73 -1.84 12.37 7.29
N ARG A 74 -1.70 12.32 5.96
CA ARG A 74 -0.87 13.28 5.20
C ARG A 74 -1.42 14.71 5.30
N ILE A 75 -2.73 14.87 5.17
CA ILE A 75 -3.40 16.18 5.32
C ILE A 75 -3.21 16.72 6.74
N LYS A 76 -3.40 15.89 7.78
CA LYS A 76 -3.15 16.24 9.19
C LYS A 76 -1.70 16.63 9.43
N GLY A 77 -0.76 16.01 8.72
CA GLY A 77 0.66 16.39 8.68
C GLY A 77 0.95 17.70 7.93
N GLY A 78 -0.07 18.41 7.43
CA GLY A 78 0.05 19.70 6.74
C GLY A 78 0.25 19.60 5.22
N GLU A 79 0.19 18.39 4.63
CA GLU A 79 0.33 18.22 3.19
C GLU A 79 -0.93 18.72 2.46
N LYS A 80 -0.75 19.62 1.48
CA LYS A 80 -1.84 20.04 0.58
C LYS A 80 -1.93 19.08 -0.60
N LEU A 81 -2.88 18.14 -0.53
CA LEU A 81 -3.14 17.22 -1.64
C LEU A 81 -3.83 17.94 -2.81
N THR A 82 -3.35 17.65 -4.01
CA THR A 82 -3.86 18.18 -5.29
C THR A 82 -4.26 17.00 -6.18
N PRO A 83 -4.99 17.22 -7.29
CA PRO A 83 -5.29 16.17 -8.24
C PRO A 83 -4.03 15.45 -8.79
N ASN A 84 -2.88 16.13 -8.82
CA ASN A 84 -1.62 15.56 -9.28
C ASN A 84 -0.78 14.91 -8.17
N SER A 85 -1.21 15.02 -6.91
CA SER A 85 -0.47 14.44 -5.78
C SER A 85 -0.42 12.91 -5.91
N PRO A 86 0.73 12.29 -5.57
CA PRO A 86 0.88 10.85 -5.60
C PRO A 86 -0.06 10.21 -4.57
N VAL A 87 -0.68 9.09 -4.95
CA VAL A 87 -1.51 8.29 -4.04
C VAL A 87 -0.65 7.66 -2.96
N ILE A 88 0.56 7.21 -3.31
CA ILE A 88 1.59 6.72 -2.38
C ILE A 88 2.89 7.47 -2.63
N ARG A 89 3.46 8.07 -1.58
CA ARG A 89 4.74 8.78 -1.64
C ARG A 89 5.87 7.99 -0.96
N PRO A 90 7.14 8.17 -1.34
CA PRO A 90 8.26 7.69 -0.54
C PRO A 90 8.30 8.44 0.80
N LYS A 91 8.57 7.73 1.91
CA LYS A 91 8.75 8.35 3.24
C LYS A 91 10.11 9.02 3.41
N VAL A 92 11.16 8.46 2.81
CA VAL A 92 12.56 8.84 3.05
C VAL A 92 13.28 9.41 1.83
N ALA A 93 12.85 9.06 0.62
CA ALA A 93 13.52 9.47 -0.61
C ALA A 93 12.92 10.78 -1.16
N PRO A 94 13.74 11.73 -1.67
CA PRO A 94 13.28 12.97 -2.27
C PRO A 94 12.78 12.73 -3.71
N LYS A 95 11.82 11.83 -3.87
CA LYS A 95 11.19 11.48 -5.14
C LYS A 95 9.69 11.76 -5.07
N PRO A 96 9.07 12.19 -6.18
CA PRO A 96 7.64 12.46 -6.19
C PRO A 96 6.80 11.17 -6.03
N PHE A 97 7.28 10.02 -6.54
CA PHE A 97 6.57 8.74 -6.43
C PHE A 97 7.47 7.66 -5.83
N ILE A 98 6.87 6.73 -5.09
CA ILE A 98 7.56 5.53 -4.61
C ILE A 98 8.06 4.73 -5.82
N ARG A 99 9.28 4.21 -5.79
CA ARG A 99 9.73 3.33 -6.87
C ARG A 99 9.15 1.94 -6.66
N THR A 100 8.88 1.23 -7.75
CA THR A 100 8.38 -0.15 -7.68
C THR A 100 9.24 -1.05 -6.77
N VAL A 101 10.57 -0.88 -6.82
CA VAL A 101 11.52 -1.66 -6.00
C VAL A 101 11.37 -1.38 -4.50
N ASN A 102 11.06 -0.13 -4.14
CA ASN A 102 10.95 0.27 -2.74
C ASN A 102 9.70 -0.29 -2.05
N ILE A 103 8.65 -0.64 -2.81
CA ILE A 103 7.41 -1.17 -2.21
C ILE A 103 7.66 -2.52 -1.54
N GLY A 104 8.48 -3.39 -2.14
CA GLY A 104 8.88 -4.66 -1.54
C GLY A 104 10.08 -4.55 -0.59
N GLU A 105 11.06 -3.68 -0.91
CA GLU A 105 12.26 -3.50 -0.10
C GLU A 105 11.95 -3.05 1.34
N ILE A 106 10.92 -2.23 1.57
CA ILE A 106 10.57 -1.76 2.92
C ILE A 106 10.30 -2.93 3.87
N PHE A 107 9.57 -3.96 3.40
CA PHE A 107 9.31 -5.15 4.20
C PHE A 107 10.60 -5.94 4.45
N VAL A 108 11.36 -6.22 3.39
CA VAL A 108 12.60 -7.02 3.50
C VAL A 108 13.68 -6.33 4.34
N SER A 109 13.84 -5.01 4.22
CA SER A 109 14.82 -4.24 5.00
C SER A 109 14.46 -4.21 6.48
N THR A 110 13.17 -4.12 6.80
CA THR A 110 12.70 -4.12 8.19
C THR A 110 12.96 -5.49 8.82
N MET A 111 12.60 -6.58 8.14
CA MET A 111 12.92 -7.95 8.55
C MET A 111 14.41 -8.14 8.86
N ILE A 112 15.27 -7.77 7.91
CA ILE A 112 16.72 -7.92 8.06
C ILE A 112 17.23 -7.06 9.23
N SER A 113 16.81 -5.79 9.33
CA SER A 113 17.23 -4.90 10.41
C SER A 113 16.82 -5.42 11.78
N THR A 114 15.59 -5.91 11.91
CA THR A 114 15.09 -6.42 13.20
C THR A 114 15.78 -7.73 13.57
N ALA A 115 16.02 -8.64 12.62
CA ALA A 115 16.78 -9.88 12.85
C ALA A 115 18.23 -9.64 13.30
N PHE A 116 18.82 -8.47 13.03
CA PHE A 116 20.12 -8.09 13.61
C PHE A 116 20.03 -7.64 15.08
N THR A 117 18.83 -7.31 15.56
CA THR A 117 18.57 -6.78 16.90
C THR A 117 17.85 -7.73 17.82
N THR A 118 17.23 -8.78 17.28
CA THR A 118 16.56 -9.83 18.04
C THR A 118 16.90 -11.21 17.46
N ASP A 119 17.13 -12.17 18.34
CA ASP A 119 17.29 -13.59 18.00
C ASP A 119 15.93 -14.33 17.96
N ASN A 120 14.83 -13.60 18.19
CA ASN A 120 13.47 -14.13 18.23
C ASN A 120 12.69 -13.72 16.98
N ILE A 121 12.25 -14.72 16.21
CA ILE A 121 11.55 -14.48 14.94
C ILE A 121 10.16 -13.88 15.16
N GLU A 122 9.47 -14.21 16.25
CA GLU A 122 8.19 -13.61 16.62
C GLU A 122 8.29 -12.10 16.88
N ASP A 123 9.37 -11.65 17.52
CA ASP A 123 9.60 -10.21 17.76
C ASP A 123 9.82 -9.47 16.43
N THR A 124 10.50 -10.12 15.47
CA THR A 124 10.70 -9.57 14.12
C THR A 124 9.36 -9.37 13.40
N ILE A 125 8.50 -10.37 13.50
CA ILE A 125 7.16 -10.35 12.91
C ILE A 125 6.28 -9.28 13.55
N GLU A 126 6.32 -9.09 14.88
CA GLU A 126 5.51 -8.06 15.53
C GLU A 126 5.90 -6.65 15.08
N VAL A 127 7.20 -6.38 14.95
CA VAL A 127 7.69 -5.11 14.41
C VAL A 127 7.17 -4.89 13.00
N ASP A 128 7.19 -5.92 12.15
CA ASP A 128 6.66 -5.82 10.78
C ASP A 128 5.14 -5.62 10.74
N LEU A 129 4.39 -6.34 11.58
CA LEU A 129 2.94 -6.16 11.73
C LEU A 129 2.59 -4.75 12.19
N SER A 130 3.48 -4.07 12.91
CA SER A 130 3.27 -2.67 13.32
C SER A 130 3.36 -1.67 12.16
N ALA A 131 4.01 -2.05 11.05
CA ALA A 131 4.15 -1.21 9.85
C ALA A 131 2.90 -1.24 8.95
N ILE A 132 1.94 -2.13 9.23
CA ILE A 132 0.66 -2.26 8.52
C ILE A 132 -0.52 -2.14 9.49
N PRO A 133 -1.72 -1.73 9.04
CA PRO A 133 -2.89 -1.66 9.92
C PRO A 133 -3.19 -3.03 10.55
N GLY A 134 -3.30 -3.07 11.88
CA GLY A 134 -3.40 -4.33 12.64
C GLY A 134 -4.65 -5.17 12.37
N LYS A 135 -5.72 -4.59 11.79
CA LYS A 135 -6.95 -5.30 11.38
C LYS A 135 -7.05 -5.49 9.86
N SER A 136 -5.92 -5.50 9.16
CA SER A 136 -5.90 -5.68 7.71
C SER A 136 -5.79 -7.13 7.29
N ARG A 137 -6.36 -7.47 6.13
CA ARG A 137 -6.25 -8.82 5.56
C ARG A 137 -4.82 -9.33 5.43
N PRO A 138 -3.80 -8.52 5.04
CA PRO A 138 -2.41 -8.97 5.07
C PRO A 138 -1.90 -9.27 6.49
N ALA A 139 -2.27 -8.47 7.49
CA ALA A 139 -1.92 -8.73 8.88
C ALA A 139 -2.57 -10.01 9.40
N GLU A 140 -3.85 -10.25 9.08
CA GLU A 140 -4.56 -11.50 9.37
C GLU A 140 -3.92 -12.69 8.68
N ALA A 141 -3.63 -12.59 7.38
CA ALA A 141 -2.99 -13.68 6.64
C ALA A 141 -1.59 -14.04 7.20
N ILE A 142 -0.80 -13.04 7.61
CA ILE A 142 0.47 -13.27 8.30
C ILE A 142 0.22 -14.04 9.62
N ARG A 143 -0.75 -13.61 10.44
CA ARG A 143 -1.10 -14.32 11.69
C ARG A 143 -1.58 -15.75 11.45
N ASP A 144 -2.38 -15.99 10.41
CA ASP A 144 -2.87 -17.31 10.04
C ASP A 144 -1.71 -18.23 9.63
N VAL A 145 -0.76 -17.73 8.84
CA VAL A 145 0.46 -18.48 8.46
C VAL A 145 1.30 -18.81 9.69
N LEU A 146 1.39 -17.90 10.66
CA LEU A 146 2.12 -18.15 11.91
C LEU A 146 1.43 -19.15 12.81
N ALA A 147 0.10 -19.11 12.89
CA ALA A 147 -0.69 -20.11 13.59
C ALA A 147 -0.48 -21.49 12.95
N TRP A 148 -0.59 -21.57 11.63
CA TRP A 148 -0.37 -22.81 10.88
C TRP A 148 1.06 -23.37 11.06
N GLY A 149 2.09 -22.51 11.00
CA GLY A 149 3.49 -22.93 11.16
C GLY A 149 3.84 -23.40 12.58
N LYS A 150 3.04 -23.02 13.59
CA LYS A 150 3.15 -23.58 14.95
C LYS A 150 2.52 -24.96 15.06
N GLU A 151 1.50 -25.23 14.24
CA GLU A 151 0.81 -26.52 14.21
C GLU A 151 1.50 -27.56 13.32
N HIS A 152 2.24 -27.12 12.29
CA HIS A 152 2.84 -28.00 11.28
C HIS A 152 4.35 -27.76 11.20
N ALA A 153 5.14 -28.82 11.40
CA ALA A 153 6.60 -28.74 11.39
C ALA A 153 7.17 -28.71 9.96
N ASP A 154 6.45 -29.29 8.99
CA ASP A 154 6.77 -29.23 7.56
C ASP A 154 5.57 -28.72 6.77
N TRP A 155 5.84 -27.98 5.70
CA TRP A 155 4.81 -27.50 4.78
C TRP A 155 4.13 -28.60 3.98
N LYS A 156 4.67 -29.82 4.05
CA LYS A 156 4.09 -31.02 3.45
C LYS A 156 3.08 -31.73 4.36
N ASP A 157 2.95 -31.33 5.62
CA ASP A 157 2.08 -32.02 6.60
C ASP A 157 0.59 -31.66 6.45
N THR A 158 0.16 -31.20 5.26
CA THR A 158 -1.20 -30.71 4.99
C THR A 158 -2.10 -31.75 4.33
#